data_AF-A0A412PDC5-F1
#
_entry.id   AF-A0A412PDC5-F1
#
_cell.length_a   1.000
_cell.length_b   1.000
_cell.length_c   1.000
_cell.angle_alpha   90.00
_cell.angle_beta   90.00
_cell.angle_gamma   90.00
#
_symmetry.space_group_name_H-M   'P 1'
#
loop_
_entity.id
_entity.type
_entity.pdbx_description
1 polymer ?
#
loop_
_entity_poly.entity_id
_entity_poly.type
_entity_poly.pdbx_seq_one_letter_code
_entity_poly.pdbx_strand_id
1 'polypeptide(L)'
;MKLIDNIKKIETYICENFQELDLDDPMEEEYFQEYESIDGASEHDLLKFEEAFSIHLPKDFKTLYQYKNGSKFMCILPSMIRTSDMCFCLMSLEEIKKCKTYFQNKNALLSDFPEYFSPQDIDNMRDNRIKPYLFNKRWIPFAQYVVS
;
A
#
# COMPACT_ATOMS: atom_id res chain seq x y z
N MET A 1 21.36 6.12 5.21
CA MET A 1 20.57 6.58 4.06
C MET A 1 19.18 6.88 4.58
N LYS A 2 18.70 8.13 4.50
CA LYS A 2 17.39 8.49 5.10
C LYS A 2 16.31 7.89 4.19
N LEU A 3 15.21 7.37 4.75
CA LEU A 3 14.12 6.72 4.01
C LEU A 3 13.71 7.49 2.74
N ILE A 4 13.62 8.82 2.83
CA ILE A 4 13.24 9.69 1.71
C ILE A 4 14.25 9.64 0.55
N ASP A 5 15.55 9.49 0.83
CA ASP A 5 16.56 9.33 -0.22
C ASP A 5 16.33 8.04 -1.01
N ASN A 6 15.80 6.98 -0.36
CA ASN A 6 15.46 5.74 -1.04
C ASN A 6 14.21 5.90 -1.89
N ILE A 7 13.19 6.60 -1.40
CA ILE A 7 11.98 6.89 -2.17
C ILE A 7 12.35 7.68 -3.43
N LYS A 8 13.19 8.71 -3.32
CA LYS A 8 13.66 9.48 -4.49
C LYS A 8 14.41 8.63 -5.51
N LYS A 9 15.23 7.68 -5.05
CA LYS A 9 15.88 6.73 -5.97
C LYS A 9 14.87 5.81 -6.66
N ILE A 10 13.82 5.40 -5.95
CA ILE A 10 12.73 4.62 -6.54
C ILE A 10 11.99 5.46 -7.58
N GLU A 11 11.66 6.73 -7.28
CA GLU A 11 11.04 7.65 -8.25
C GLU A 11 11.83 7.70 -9.56
N THR A 12 13.15 7.92 -9.48
CA THR A 12 14.04 7.90 -10.65
C THR A 12 14.04 6.55 -11.35
N TYR A 13 14.17 5.46 -10.58
CA TYR A 13 14.18 4.10 -11.13
C TYR A 13 12.91 3.77 -11.91
N ILE A 14 11.74 4.11 -11.40
CA ILE A 14 10.46 3.88 -12.09
C ILE A 14 10.41 4.66 -13.41
N CYS A 15 10.77 5.94 -13.40
CA CYS A 15 10.78 6.76 -14.62
C CYS A 15 11.80 6.28 -15.67
N GLU A 16 12.92 5.70 -15.24
CA GLU A 16 13.96 5.20 -16.16
C GLU A 16 13.68 3.78 -16.68
N ASN A 17 12.88 2.98 -15.97
CA ASN A 17 12.70 1.54 -16.24
C ASN A 17 11.23 1.12 -16.41
N PHE A 18 10.31 2.07 -16.66
CA PHE A 18 8.87 1.79 -16.77
C PHE A 18 8.53 0.67 -17.75
N GLN A 19 9.23 0.59 -18.89
CA GLN A 19 9.02 -0.46 -19.89
C GLN A 19 9.36 -1.86 -19.37
N GLU A 20 10.45 -2.00 -18.61
CA GLU A 20 10.85 -3.28 -18.02
C GLU A 20 9.90 -3.70 -16.88
N LEU A 21 9.26 -2.72 -16.25
CA LEU A 21 8.31 -2.89 -15.16
C LEU A 21 6.87 -3.06 -15.64
N ASP A 22 6.63 -3.10 -16.95
CA ASP A 22 5.30 -3.21 -17.57
C ASP A 22 4.36 -2.10 -17.09
N LEU A 23 4.87 -0.86 -17.07
CA LEU A 23 4.15 0.35 -16.70
C LEU A 23 4.02 1.29 -17.91
N ASP A 24 2.98 2.12 -17.91
CA ASP A 24 2.91 3.27 -18.81
C ASP A 24 4.03 4.28 -18.51
N ASP A 25 4.42 5.08 -19.50
CA ASP A 25 5.45 6.12 -19.34
C ASP A 25 4.95 7.19 -18.34
N PRO A 26 5.56 7.29 -17.14
CA PRO A 26 5.08 8.21 -16.11
C PRO A 26 5.21 9.69 -16.48
N MET A 27 6.04 10.01 -17.47
CA MET A 27 6.26 11.37 -17.95
C MET A 27 5.25 11.73 -19.05
N GLU A 28 5.01 10.83 -20.01
CA GLU A 28 4.00 11.06 -21.06
C GLU A 28 2.58 11.09 -20.50
N GLU A 29 2.28 10.22 -19.53
CA GLU A 29 0.97 10.16 -18.86
C GLU A 29 0.79 11.19 -17.73
N GLU A 30 1.76 12.10 -17.54
CA GLU A 30 1.79 13.13 -16.49
C GLU A 30 1.74 12.60 -15.04
N TYR A 31 1.83 11.29 -14.83
CA TYR A 31 1.78 10.66 -13.49
C TYR A 31 2.84 11.20 -12.55
N PHE A 32 4.06 11.43 -13.07
CA PHE A 32 5.15 11.99 -12.28
C PHE A 32 4.85 13.44 -11.85
N GLN A 33 4.33 14.27 -12.76
CA GLN A 33 3.98 15.66 -12.45
C GLN A 33 2.83 15.72 -11.42
N GLU A 34 1.81 14.87 -11.58
CA GLU A 34 0.74 14.76 -10.60
C GLU A 34 1.26 14.32 -9.24
N TYR A 35 2.13 13.32 -9.21
CA TYR A 35 2.78 12.85 -7.98
C TYR A 35 3.63 13.94 -7.32
N GLU A 36 4.39 14.71 -8.10
CA GLU A 36 5.22 15.80 -7.60
C GLU A 36 4.37 16.86 -6.88
N SER A 37 3.16 17.14 -7.38
CA SER A 37 2.22 18.09 -6.78
C SER A 37 1.57 17.63 -5.47
N ILE A 38 1.68 16.35 -5.10
CA ILE A 38 1.11 15.82 -3.86
C ILE A 38 1.97 16.25 -2.67
N ASP A 39 1.37 16.89 -1.68
CA ASP A 39 2.04 17.20 -0.43
C ASP A 39 2.01 16.03 0.56
N GLY A 40 2.89 16.09 1.55
CA GLY A 40 2.86 15.20 2.70
C GLY A 40 1.70 15.48 3.65
N ALA A 41 1.29 14.45 4.40
CA ALA A 41 0.31 14.57 5.47
C ALA A 41 0.90 15.32 6.66
N SER A 42 0.09 16.18 7.29
CA SER A 42 0.50 16.85 8.53
C SER A 42 0.54 15.88 9.71
N GLU A 43 1.25 16.25 10.78
CA GLU A 43 1.22 15.48 12.03
C GLU A 43 -0.20 15.35 12.59
N HIS A 44 -1.02 16.40 12.44
CA HIS A 44 -2.43 16.39 12.84
C HIS A 44 -3.26 15.37 12.06
N ASP A 45 -3.03 15.25 10.75
CA ASP A 45 -3.75 14.29 9.92
C ASP A 45 -3.37 12.85 10.27
N LEU A 46 -2.09 12.61 10.56
CA LEU A 46 -1.60 11.32 11.01
C LEU A 46 -2.16 10.94 12.39
N LEU A 47 -2.21 11.87 13.34
CA LEU A 47 -2.80 11.64 14.65
C LEU A 47 -4.29 11.31 14.54
N LYS A 48 -5.05 12.08 13.75
CA LYS A 48 -6.46 11.77 13.46
C LYS A 48 -6.65 10.40 12.81
N PHE A 49 -5.71 9.99 11.93
CA PHE A 49 -5.75 8.68 11.31
C PHE A 49 -5.50 7.56 12.32
N GLU A 50 -4.48 7.71 13.17
CA GLU A 50 -4.16 6.79 14.27
C GLU A 50 -5.34 6.65 15.24
N GLU A 51 -5.98 7.76 15.62
CA GLU A 51 -7.19 7.79 16.45
C GLU A 51 -8.37 7.08 15.78
N ALA A 52 -8.66 7.40 14.52
CA ALA A 52 -9.79 6.83 13.77
C ALA A 52 -9.74 5.30 13.67
N PHE A 53 -8.53 4.72 13.59
CA PHE A 53 -8.34 3.27 13.52
C PHE A 53 -7.87 2.63 14.83
N SER A 54 -7.64 3.44 15.88
CA SER A 54 -7.08 2.99 17.17
C SER A 54 -5.77 2.21 16.99
N ILE A 55 -4.83 2.79 16.24
CA ILE A 55 -3.52 2.21 15.92
C ILE A 55 -2.39 3.20 16.24
N HIS A 56 -1.15 2.70 16.20
CA HIS A 56 0.05 3.53 16.14
C HIS A 56 0.85 3.16 14.90
N LEU A 57 1.07 4.13 14.03
CA LEU A 57 1.84 3.99 12.81
C LEU A 57 3.34 3.94 13.14
N PRO A 58 4.10 3.02 12.51
CA PRO A 58 5.56 3.02 12.61
C PRO A 58 6.15 4.37 12.20
N LYS A 59 7.28 4.74 12.81
CA LYS A 59 7.98 6.01 12.51
C LYS A 59 8.31 6.16 11.03
N ASP A 60 8.77 5.10 10.38
CA ASP A 60 9.12 5.11 8.97
C ASP A 60 7.88 5.29 8.08
N PHE A 61 6.74 4.70 8.48
CA PHE A 61 5.47 4.91 7.79
C PHE A 61 5.02 6.36 7.89
N LYS A 62 5.10 6.97 9.08
CA LYS A 62 4.82 8.41 9.24
C LYS A 62 5.76 9.27 8.42
N THR A 63 7.05 8.91 8.37
CA THR A 63 8.05 9.64 7.57
C THR A 63 7.72 9.58 6.08
N LEU A 64 7.26 8.43 5.56
CA LEU A 64 6.78 8.29 4.19
C LEU A 64 5.57 9.20 3.91
N TYR A 65 4.55 9.16 4.78
CA TYR A 65 3.35 9.97 4.57
C TYR A 65 3.57 11.46 4.76
N GLN A 66 4.50 11.87 5.62
CA GLN A 66 4.93 13.27 5.75
C GLN A 66 5.71 13.77 4.53
N TYR A 67 6.25 12.86 3.71
CA TYR A 67 6.84 13.21 2.44
C TYR A 67 5.78 13.26 1.33
N LYS A 68 4.94 12.23 1.22
CA LYS A 68 3.86 12.13 0.23
C LYS A 68 2.63 11.43 0.79
N ASN A 69 1.49 12.12 0.78
CA ASN A 69 0.21 11.54 1.19
C ASN A 69 -0.48 10.79 0.03
N GLY A 70 0.13 9.67 -0.37
CA GLY A 70 -0.30 8.91 -1.55
C GLY A 70 0.50 9.26 -2.79
N SER A 71 0.29 8.49 -3.86
CA SER A 71 1.00 8.66 -5.13
C SER A 71 0.12 8.67 -6.37
N LYS A 72 -1.21 8.60 -6.21
CA LYS A 72 -2.17 8.47 -7.31
C LYS A 72 -1.78 7.32 -8.25
N PHE A 73 -1.35 7.59 -9.48
CA PHE A 73 -0.97 6.61 -10.50
C PHE A 73 0.55 6.34 -10.54
N MET A 74 1.37 7.11 -9.82
CA MET A 74 2.81 6.85 -9.77
C MET A 74 3.10 5.63 -8.87
N CYS A 75 3.66 4.57 -9.45
CA CYS A 75 3.93 3.32 -8.74
C CYS A 75 5.25 3.36 -7.94
N ILE A 76 5.25 4.02 -6.78
CA ILE A 76 6.47 4.23 -5.96
C ILE A 76 6.82 3.06 -5.02
N LEU A 77 6.17 1.90 -5.16
CA LEU A 77 6.40 0.71 -4.33
C LEU A 77 6.65 -0.53 -5.21
N PRO A 78 7.78 -0.61 -5.92
CA PRO A 78 8.17 -1.82 -6.65
C PRO A 78 8.43 -2.96 -5.66
N SER A 79 7.86 -4.13 -5.94
CA SER A 79 7.92 -5.31 -5.07
C SER A 79 8.00 -6.59 -5.89
N MET A 80 8.91 -7.49 -5.49
CA MET A 80 8.93 -8.85 -6.02
C MET A 80 7.91 -9.70 -5.25
N ILE A 81 6.85 -10.13 -5.93
CA ILE A 81 5.88 -11.07 -5.36
C ILE A 81 6.04 -12.41 -6.07
N ARG A 82 6.56 -13.40 -5.32
CA ARG A 82 6.97 -14.71 -5.84
C ARG A 82 8.07 -14.57 -6.91
N THR A 83 7.68 -14.56 -8.17
CA THR A 83 8.57 -14.50 -9.33
C THR A 83 8.20 -13.34 -10.27
N SER A 84 7.26 -12.49 -9.86
CA SER A 84 6.75 -11.38 -10.66
C SER A 84 7.13 -10.08 -9.99
N ASP A 85 7.71 -9.17 -10.76
CA ASP A 85 7.85 -7.78 -10.37
C ASP A 85 6.47 -7.12 -10.47
N MET A 86 6.03 -6.52 -9.37
CA MET A 86 4.77 -5.82 -9.27
C MET A 86 5.01 -4.45 -8.67
N CYS A 87 4.46 -3.42 -9.31
CA CYS A 87 4.61 -2.05 -8.87
C CYS A 87 3.27 -1.56 -8.29
N PHE A 88 3.32 -0.97 -7.10
CA PHE A 88 2.12 -0.51 -6.40
C PHE A 88 2.15 1.01 -6.24
N CYS A 89 0.97 1.61 -6.31
CA CYS A 89 0.75 2.99 -5.90
C CYS A 89 0.57 3.07 -4.38
N LEU A 90 1.13 4.11 -3.78
CA LEU A 90 0.87 4.46 -2.39
C LEU A 90 -0.53 5.08 -2.28
N MET A 91 -1.37 4.51 -1.43
CA MET A 91 -2.69 5.08 -1.14
C MET A 91 -2.54 6.28 -0.20
N SER A 92 -3.25 7.36 -0.46
CA SER A 92 -3.43 8.47 0.47
C SER A 92 -4.18 8.02 1.73
N LEU A 93 -4.04 8.76 2.84
CA LEU A 93 -4.78 8.49 4.07
C LEU A 93 -6.31 8.47 3.85
N GLU A 94 -6.82 9.25 2.90
CA GLU A 94 -8.25 9.26 2.55
C GLU A 94 -8.65 8.02 1.75
N GLU A 95 -7.86 7.60 0.76
CA GLU A 95 -8.09 6.36 0.03
C GLU A 95 -8.07 5.15 0.95
N ILE A 96 -7.17 5.12 1.93
CA ILE A 96 -7.15 4.06 2.95
C ILE A 96 -8.46 4.07 3.74
N LYS A 97 -8.92 5.24 4.21
CA LYS A 97 -10.20 5.34 4.94
C LYS A 97 -11.37 4.85 4.09
N LYS A 98 -11.42 5.23 2.82
CA LYS A 98 -12.45 4.79 1.87
C LYS A 98 -12.38 3.27 1.65
N CYS A 99 -11.19 2.72 1.44
CA CYS A 99 -10.97 1.28 1.30
C CYS A 99 -11.47 0.51 2.54
N LYS A 100 -11.18 1.04 3.73
CA LYS A 100 -11.64 0.49 5.03
C LYS A 100 -13.16 0.49 5.21
N THR A 101 -13.95 1.11 4.34
CA THR A 101 -15.43 1.04 4.41
C THR A 101 -15.98 -0.28 3.86
N TYR A 102 -15.28 -0.91 2.91
CA TYR A 102 -15.71 -2.15 2.26
C TYR A 102 -14.69 -3.30 2.34
N PHE A 103 -13.41 -3.00 2.61
CA PHE A 103 -12.32 -3.99 2.71
C PHE A 103 -11.61 -3.86 4.07
N GLN A 104 -11.21 -4.98 4.69
CA GLN A 104 -10.60 -4.99 6.05
C GLN A 104 -11.44 -4.26 7.12
N ASN A 105 -12.76 -4.17 6.93
CA ASN A 105 -13.69 -3.40 7.78
C ASN A 105 -14.31 -4.23 8.93
N LYS A 106 -14.09 -5.56 8.90
CA LYS A 106 -14.56 -6.54 9.88
C LYS A 106 -13.45 -7.54 10.20
N ASN A 107 -13.65 -8.31 11.26
CA ASN A 107 -12.85 -9.50 11.51
C ASN A 107 -13.60 -10.70 10.92
N ALA A 108 -12.97 -11.43 10.03
CA ALA A 108 -13.49 -12.67 9.46
C ALA A 108 -12.32 -13.62 9.19
N LEU A 109 -12.36 -14.80 9.79
CA LEU A 109 -11.34 -15.84 9.60
C LEU A 109 -11.55 -16.53 8.26
N LEU A 110 -10.49 -17.12 7.70
CA LEU A 110 -10.62 -17.98 6.51
C LEU A 110 -11.58 -19.15 6.77
N SER A 111 -11.59 -19.68 8.00
CA SER A 111 -12.48 -20.76 8.44
C SER A 111 -13.97 -20.40 8.45
N ASP A 112 -14.30 -19.10 8.40
CA ASP A 112 -15.69 -18.64 8.34
C ASP A 112 -16.30 -18.84 6.94
N PHE A 113 -15.49 -19.25 5.96
CA PHE A 113 -15.83 -19.40 4.53
C PHE A 113 -15.43 -20.80 4.00
N PRO A 114 -16.00 -21.88 4.55
CA PRO A 114 -15.60 -23.26 4.22
C PRO A 114 -15.84 -23.66 2.75
N GLU A 115 -16.72 -22.95 2.05
CA GLU A 115 -16.98 -23.13 0.61
C GLU A 115 -15.83 -22.63 -0.28
N TYR A 116 -14.95 -21.77 0.25
CA TYR A 116 -13.78 -21.24 -0.45
C TYR A 116 -12.45 -21.73 0.13
N PHE A 117 -12.41 -22.05 1.43
CA PHE A 117 -11.19 -22.47 2.13
C PHE A 117 -11.41 -23.75 2.92
N SER A 118 -10.82 -24.87 2.48
CA SER A 118 -10.82 -26.10 3.26
C SER A 118 -9.84 -25.99 4.45
N PRO A 119 -9.98 -26.84 5.50
CA PRO A 119 -9.00 -26.89 6.58
C PRO A 119 -7.57 -27.15 6.10
N GLN A 120 -7.40 -27.94 5.03
CA GLN A 120 -6.09 -28.20 4.44
C GLN A 120 -5.53 -26.98 3.73
N ASP A 121 -6.35 -26.18 3.06
CA ASP A 121 -5.91 -24.92 2.44
C ASP A 121 -5.41 -23.93 3.49
N ILE A 122 -6.16 -23.80 4.60
CA ILE A 122 -5.78 -22.92 5.71
C ILE A 122 -4.45 -23.36 6.35
N ASP A 123 -4.22 -24.68 6.50
CA ASP A 123 -2.96 -25.20 7.02
C ASP A 123 -1.80 -24.99 6.04
N ASN A 124 -2.04 -25.19 4.73
CA ASN A 124 -1.06 -24.92 3.68
C ASN A 124 -0.67 -23.43 3.59
N MET A 125 -1.60 -22.53 3.92
CA MET A 125 -1.39 -21.07 3.96
C MET A 125 -0.83 -20.58 5.30
N ARG A 126 -0.61 -21.46 6.27
CA ARG A 126 -0.23 -21.08 7.63
C ARG A 126 1.11 -20.38 7.66
N ASP A 127 1.10 -19.17 8.21
CA ASP A 127 2.29 -18.37 8.47
C ASP A 127 2.22 -17.85 9.92
N ASN A 128 3.30 -18.00 10.68
CA ASN A 128 3.31 -17.61 12.11
C ASN A 128 3.35 -16.10 12.33
N ARG A 129 3.64 -15.30 11.28
CA ARG A 129 3.71 -13.84 11.32
C ARG A 129 2.35 -13.19 11.12
N ILE A 130 1.41 -13.87 10.45
CA ILE A 130 0.10 -13.33 10.11
C ILE A 130 -1.02 -14.28 10.54
N LYS A 131 -2.07 -13.73 11.14
CA LYS A 131 -3.24 -14.52 11.55
C LYS A 131 -4.08 -14.90 10.33
N PRO A 132 -4.78 -16.05 10.33
CA PRO A 132 -5.55 -16.56 9.18
C PRO A 132 -6.89 -15.83 9.02
N TYR A 133 -6.85 -14.50 8.96
CA TYR A 133 -8.00 -13.65 8.64
C TYR A 133 -8.09 -13.46 7.13
N LEU A 134 -9.31 -13.54 6.61
CA LEU A 134 -9.65 -12.97 5.30
C LEU A 134 -9.75 -11.45 5.42
N PHE A 135 -10.43 -10.99 6.49
CA PHE A 135 -10.55 -9.58 6.84
C PHE A 135 -10.19 -9.36 8.30
N ASN A 136 -9.44 -8.30 8.60
CA ASN A 136 -9.08 -7.89 9.94
C ASN A 136 -9.18 -6.36 10.08
N LYS A 137 -9.94 -5.90 11.07
CA LYS A 137 -10.12 -4.46 11.35
C LYS A 137 -8.81 -3.71 11.59
N ARG A 138 -7.76 -4.39 12.06
CA ARG A 138 -6.44 -3.81 12.34
C ARG A 138 -5.49 -3.81 11.14
N TRP A 139 -5.79 -4.53 10.07
CA TRP A 139 -4.96 -4.50 8.86
C TRP A 139 -5.27 -3.23 8.06
N ILE A 140 -4.21 -2.47 7.77
CA ILE A 140 -4.31 -1.18 7.07
C ILE A 140 -3.77 -1.40 5.65
N PRO A 141 -4.62 -1.47 4.62
CA PRO A 141 -4.13 -1.45 3.24
C PRO A 141 -3.54 -0.06 3.01
N PHE A 142 -2.34 0.01 2.46
CA PHE A 142 -1.65 1.28 2.18
C PHE A 142 -1.11 1.37 0.76
N ALA A 143 -1.20 0.28 0.00
CA ALA A 143 -0.72 0.19 -1.35
C ALA A 143 -1.78 -0.53 -2.19
N GLN A 144 -1.92 -0.11 -3.44
CA GLN A 144 -2.83 -0.72 -4.40
C GLN A 144 -2.12 -0.98 -5.72
N TYR A 145 -2.40 -2.14 -6.30
CA TYR A 145 -1.99 -2.43 -7.66
C TYR A 145 -3.00 -1.75 -8.58
N VAL A 146 -2.52 -0.88 -9.45
CA VAL A 146 -3.34 -0.29 -10.50
C VAL A 146 -2.98 -1.06 -11.76
N VAL A 147 -3.96 -1.74 -12.35
CA VAL A 147 -3.82 -2.26 -13.71
C VAL A 147 -3.98 -1.03 -14.61
N SER A 148 -2.88 -0.58 -15.19
CA SER A 148 -2.89 0.30 -16.37
C SER A 148 -3.51 -0.45 -17.55
#